data_AF-A9E9A6-F1
#
_entry.id   AF-A9E9A6-F1
#
_cell.length_a   1.000
_cell.length_b   1.000
_cell.length_c   1.000
_cell.angle_alpha   90.00
_cell.angle_beta   90.00
_cell.angle_gamma   90.00
#
_symmetry.space_group_name_H-M   'P 1'
#
loop_
_entity.id
_entity.type
_entity.pdbx_description
1 polymer ?
#
loop_
_entity_poly.entity_id
_entity_poly.type
_entity_poly.pdbx_seq_one_letter_code
_entity_poly.pdbx_strand_id
1 'polypeptide(L)'
;MYKTKNITLDELKAVKIKNQREILRLLGSKLSLITAWEEVKRLSNNFKNKVAEALKADALLYELIKPKKGTKVKETKAQARIRIRERERMRKIKILALELEMAKINQK
;
A
#
# COMPACT_ATOMS: atom_id res chain seq x y z
N MET A 1 -18.22 9.60 15.84
CA MET A 1 -19.17 8.66 15.20
C MET A 1 -18.38 7.77 14.25
N TYR A 2 -18.80 6.51 14.08
CA TYR A 2 -18.13 5.56 13.19
C TYR A 2 -18.48 5.85 11.72
N LYS A 3 -17.46 6.06 10.89
CA LYS A 3 -17.56 6.41 9.48
C LYS A 3 -17.70 5.17 8.59
N THR A 4 -17.18 4.01 9.03
CA THR A 4 -17.20 2.77 8.24
C THR A 4 -18.44 1.91 8.48
N LYS A 5 -19.42 2.40 9.27
CA LYS A 5 -20.65 1.65 9.62
C LYS A 5 -21.48 1.22 8.40
N ASN A 6 -21.49 2.03 7.35
CA ASN A 6 -22.31 1.82 6.15
C ASN A 6 -21.52 1.26 4.96
N ILE A 7 -20.24 0.92 5.16
CA ILE A 7 -19.39 0.39 4.09
C ILE A 7 -19.71 -1.08 3.89
N THR A 8 -19.81 -1.51 2.63
CA THR A 8 -20.06 -2.93 2.31
C THR A 8 -18.77 -3.74 2.28
N LEU A 9 -18.89 -5.05 2.47
CA LEU A 9 -17.75 -5.97 2.37
C LEU A 9 -17.09 -5.92 0.99
N ASP A 10 -17.87 -5.67 -0.06
CA ASP A 10 -17.36 -5.55 -1.43
C ASP A 10 -16.53 -4.29 -1.63
N GLU A 11 -16.92 -3.15 -1.03
CA GLU A 11 -16.11 -1.93 -1.03
C GLU A 11 -14.77 -2.16 -0.32
N LEU A 12 -14.73 -2.93 0.77
CA LEU A 12 -13.50 -3.27 1.48
C LEU A 12 -12.59 -4.19 0.65
N LYS A 13 -13.18 -5.17 -0.05
CA LYS A 13 -12.44 -6.08 -0.95
C LYS A 13 -11.86 -5.37 -2.17
N ALA A 14 -12.57 -4.37 -2.69
CA ALA A 14 -12.15 -3.62 -3.87
C ALA A 14 -10.88 -2.78 -3.64
N VAL A 15 -10.56 -2.45 -2.39
CA VAL A 15 -9.36 -1.66 -2.07
C VAL A 15 -8.11 -2.52 -2.24
N LYS A 16 -7.39 -2.28 -3.33
CA LYS A 16 -6.13 -2.97 -3.62
C LYS A 16 -4.99 -2.41 -2.74
N ILE A 17 -4.61 -3.17 -1.71
CA ILE A 17 -3.44 -2.86 -0.87
C ILE A 17 -2.16 -3.09 -1.69
N LYS A 18 -1.32 -2.07 -1.79
CA LYS A 18 -0.01 -2.17 -2.45
C LYS A 18 0.99 -2.90 -1.55
N ASN A 19 1.99 -3.55 -2.13
CA ASN A 19 3.10 -4.21 -1.42
C ASN A 19 2.70 -5.33 -0.45
N GLN A 20 1.57 -6.01 -0.70
CA GLN A 20 1.07 -7.11 0.13
C GLN A 20 2.11 -8.22 0.41
N ARG A 21 3.03 -8.48 -0.53
CA ARG A 21 4.11 -9.46 -0.39
C ARG A 21 5.11 -9.07 0.70
N GLU A 22 5.41 -7.78 0.82
CA GLU A 22 6.38 -7.27 1.79
C GLU A 22 5.77 -7.15 3.18
N ILE A 23 4.49 -6.75 3.24
CA ILE A 23 3.66 -6.80 4.45
C ILE A 23 3.63 -8.24 5.02
N LEU A 24 3.35 -9.23 4.17
CA LEU A 24 3.34 -10.64 4.57
C LEU A 24 4.70 -11.09 5.12
N ARG A 25 5.80 -10.64 4.51
CA ARG A 25 7.15 -10.99 4.96
C ARG A 25 7.49 -10.39 6.32
N LEU A 26 7.06 -9.15 6.60
CA LEU A 26 7.40 -8.43 7.83
C LEU A 26 6.47 -8.77 9.01
N LEU A 27 5.17 -8.92 8.75
CA LEU A 27 4.16 -9.14 9.79
C LEU A 27 3.75 -10.61 9.93
N GLY A 28 4.16 -11.47 9.00
CA GLY A 28 3.76 -12.89 8.96
C GLY A 28 2.30 -13.11 8.54
N SER A 29 1.54 -12.04 8.29
CA SER A 29 0.14 -12.12 7.87
C SER A 29 -0.19 -11.11 6.77
N LYS A 30 -1.23 -11.42 5.99
CA LYS A 30 -1.75 -10.52 4.96
C LYS A 30 -2.58 -9.43 5.64
N LEU A 31 -2.27 -8.16 5.37
CA LEU A 31 -3.12 -7.07 5.79
C LEU A 31 -4.49 -7.18 5.10
N SER A 32 -5.56 -7.23 5.89
CA SER A 32 -6.94 -7.40 5.42
C SER A 32 -7.81 -6.31 6.02
N LEU A 33 -8.39 -5.46 5.16
CA LEU A 33 -9.29 -4.39 5.62
C LEU A 33 -10.60 -4.94 6.16
N ILE A 34 -11.02 -6.13 5.73
CA ILE A 34 -12.20 -6.83 6.24
C ILE A 34 -11.97 -7.20 7.70
N THR A 35 -10.82 -7.83 7.98
CA THR A 35 -10.46 -8.26 9.33
C THR A 35 -10.34 -7.06 10.26
N ALA A 36 -9.73 -5.96 9.79
CA ALA A 36 -9.68 -4.71 10.54
C ALA A 36 -11.08 -4.13 10.83
N TRP A 37 -11.99 -4.15 9.85
CA TRP A 37 -13.37 -3.70 10.03
C TRP A 37 -14.15 -4.56 11.03
N GLU A 38 -13.98 -5.88 10.98
CA GLU A 38 -14.59 -6.83 11.92
C GLU A 38 -14.08 -6.61 13.35
N GLU A 39 -12.78 -6.35 13.53
CA GLU A 39 -12.22 -6.02 14.84
C GLU A 39 -12.79 -4.72 15.40
N VAL A 40 -12.90 -3.67 14.57
CA VAL A 40 -13.53 -2.41 14.96
C VAL A 40 -14.99 -2.64 15.36
N LYS A 41 -15.73 -3.46 14.59
CA LYS A 41 -17.12 -3.84 14.88
C LYS A 41 -17.21 -4.62 16.21
N ARG A 42 -16.31 -5.55 16.47
CA ARG A 42 -16.24 -6.34 17.72
C ARG A 42 -15.96 -5.44 18.92
N LEU A 43 -14.93 -4.61 18.84
CA LEU A 43 -14.50 -3.71 19.93
C LEU A 43 -15.57 -2.66 20.27
N SER A 44 -16.28 -2.15 19.26
CA SER A 44 -17.33 -1.15 19.44
C SER A 44 -18.70 -1.72 19.81
N ASN A 45 -18.80 -3.03 20.07
CA ASN A 45 -20.06 -3.75 20.27
C ASN A 45 -21.07 -3.44 19.14
N ASN A 46 -20.69 -3.76 17.90
CA ASN A 46 -21.44 -3.48 16.69
C ASN A 46 -21.70 -1.98 16.45
N PHE A 47 -20.68 -1.15 16.69
CA PHE A 47 -20.73 0.32 16.57
C PHE A 47 -21.71 1.02 17.53
N LYS A 48 -22.15 0.34 18.59
CA LYS A 48 -23.06 0.89 19.61
C LYS A 48 -22.30 1.72 20.65
N ASN A 49 -21.11 1.27 21.03
CA ASN A 49 -20.30 1.91 22.07
C ASN A 49 -19.21 2.77 21.46
N LYS A 50 -18.98 3.96 22.03
CA LYS A 50 -17.91 4.86 21.62
C LYS A 50 -16.60 4.46 22.31
N VAL A 51 -15.89 3.49 21.74
CA VAL A 51 -14.54 3.13 22.19
C VAL A 51 -13.51 3.97 21.45
N ALA A 52 -12.64 4.67 22.17
CA ALA A 52 -11.68 5.62 21.60
C ALA A 52 -10.75 4.96 20.56
N GLU A 53 -10.26 3.75 20.85
CA GLU A 53 -9.40 2.98 19.97
C GLU A 53 -10.14 2.55 18.69
N ALA A 54 -11.36 2.02 18.84
CA ALA A 54 -12.19 1.65 17.70
C ALA A 54 -12.54 2.85 16.83
N LEU A 55 -12.76 4.04 17.41
CA LEU A 55 -13.01 5.27 16.65
C LEU A 55 -11.78 5.72 15.87
N LYS A 56 -10.57 5.60 16.44
CA LYS A 56 -9.32 5.90 15.74
C LYS A 56 -9.08 4.90 14.60
N ALA A 57 -9.28 3.61 14.86
CA ALA A 57 -9.13 2.55 13.87
C ALA A 57 -10.14 2.70 12.72
N ASP A 58 -11.41 3.01 13.02
CA ASP A 58 -12.44 3.34 12.03
C ASP A 58 -12.03 4.53 11.14
N ALA A 59 -11.50 5.60 11.75
CA ALA A 59 -11.06 6.78 11.00
C ALA A 59 -9.92 6.45 10.03
N LEU A 60 -8.92 5.68 10.48
CA LEU A 60 -7.80 5.24 9.64
C LEU A 60 -8.27 4.30 8.52
N LEU A 61 -9.17 3.37 8.84
CA LEU A 61 -9.77 2.46 7.86
C LEU A 61 -10.54 3.24 6.78
N TYR A 62 -11.29 4.26 7.18
CA TYR A 62 -12.02 5.12 6.25
C TYR A 62 -11.09 5.86 5.26
N GLU A 63 -9.92 6.33 5.72
CA GLU A 63 -8.93 6.99 4.86
C GLU A 63 -8.34 6.05 3.80
N LEU A 64 -8.20 4.76 4.11
CA LEU A 64 -7.72 3.76 3.16
C LEU A 64 -8.76 3.43 2.08
N ILE A 65 -10.05 3.44 2.43
CA ILE A 65 -11.16 3.08 1.52
C ILE A 65 -11.55 4.26 0.63
N LYS A 66 -11.66 5.45 1.23
CA LYS A 66 -11.91 6.70 0.52
C LYS A 66 -10.68 7.59 0.64
N PRO A 67 -9.60 7.28 -0.11
CA PRO A 67 -8.50 8.21 -0.21
C PRO A 67 -9.10 9.51 -0.73
N LYS A 68 -8.87 10.63 -0.02
CA LYS A 68 -9.33 11.95 -0.47
C LYS A 68 -8.92 12.13 -1.93
N LYS A 69 -9.91 12.11 -2.84
CA LYS A 69 -9.70 12.50 -4.24
C LYS A 69 -9.26 13.97 -4.21
N GLY A 70 -7.95 14.23 -4.20
CA GLY A 70 -7.49 15.60 -4.10
C GLY A 70 -5.99 15.83 -3.93
N THR A 71 -5.25 14.96 -3.26
CA THR A 71 -3.78 15.14 -3.20
C THR A 71 -3.14 14.40 -4.38
N LYS A 72 -3.23 15.00 -5.57
CA LYS A 72 -2.11 14.91 -6.50
C LYS A 72 -0.92 15.51 -5.76
N VAL A 73 -0.13 14.69 -5.08
CA VAL A 73 1.16 15.12 -4.57
C VAL A 73 1.94 15.52 -5.81
N LYS A 74 2.04 16.83 -6.07
CA LYS A 74 2.93 17.33 -7.12
C LYS A 74 4.31 16.82 -6.71
N GLU A 75 4.87 15.94 -7.55
CA GLU A 75 6.22 15.45 -7.37
C GLU A 75 7.14 16.66 -7.23
N THR A 76 7.85 16.74 -6.10
CA THR A 76 8.79 17.84 -5.90
C THR A 76 9.96 17.69 -6.87
N LYS A 77 10.62 18.79 -7.22
CA LYS A 77 11.82 18.75 -8.09
C LYS A 77 12.88 17.76 -7.57
N ALA A 78 12.98 17.59 -6.25
CA ALA A 78 13.87 16.63 -5.61
C ALA A 78 13.46 15.17 -5.89
N GLN A 79 12.19 14.84 -5.73
CA GLN A 79 11.66 13.50 -6.04
C GLN A 79 11.82 13.15 -7.53
N ALA A 80 11.55 14.12 -8.42
CA ALA A 80 11.74 13.94 -9.86
C ALA A 80 13.21 13.66 -10.21
N ARG A 81 14.16 14.38 -9.59
CA ARG A 81 15.61 14.14 -9.76
C ARG A 81 16.02 12.74 -9.33
N ILE A 82 15.53 12.28 -8.17
CA ILE A 82 15.82 10.92 -7.66
C ILE A 82 15.30 9.87 -8.65
N ARG A 83 14.06 10.01 -9.12
CA ARG A 83 13.47 9.07 -10.10
C ARG A 83 14.28 9.02 -11.40
N ILE A 84 14.72 10.16 -11.92
CA ILE A 84 15.54 10.21 -13.15
C ILE A 84 16.86 9.49 -12.94
N ARG A 85 17.56 9.78 -11.83
CA ARG A 85 18.84 9.13 -11.49
C ARG A 85 18.73 7.61 -11.36
N GLU A 86 17.70 7.13 -10.67
CA GLU A 86 17.48 5.70 -10.49
C GLU A 86 17.13 5.00 -11.81
N ARG A 87 16.39 5.68 -12.71
CA ARG A 87 16.12 5.19 -14.06
C ARG A 87 17.39 5.06 -14.90
N GLU A 88 18.30 6.03 -14.80
CA GLU A 88 19.60 5.98 -15.48
C GLU A 88 20.50 4.88 -14.91
N ARG A 89 20.52 4.69 -13.59
CA ARG A 89 21.22 3.57 -12.94
C ARG A 89 20.73 2.22 -13.46
N MET A 90 19.42 2.01 -13.52
CA MET A 90 18.87 0.76 -14.07
C MET A 90 19.22 0.56 -15.55
N ARG A 91 19.24 1.62 -16.35
CA ARG A 91 19.70 1.54 -17.75
C ARG A 91 21.16 1.11 -17.84
N LYS A 92 22.06 1.71 -17.04
CA LYS A 92 23.48 1.33 -17.01
C LYS A 92 23.68 -0.12 -16.58
N ILE A 93 22.99 -0.55 -15.53
CA ILE A 93 23.05 -1.94 -15.06
C ILE A 93 22.58 -2.90 -16.15
N LYS A 94 21.48 -2.57 -16.86
CA LYS A 94 20.97 -3.40 -17.94
C LYS A 94 21.96 -3.52 -19.11
N ILE A 95 22.64 -2.42 -19.47
CA ILE A 95 23.66 -2.44 -20.53
C ILE A 95 24.84 -3.33 -20.11
N LEU A 96 25.37 -3.14 -18.90
CA LEU A 96 26.47 -3.96 -18.37
C LEU A 96 26.13 -5.45 -18.32
N ALA A 97 24.89 -5.79 -17.96
CA ALA A 97 24.43 -7.17 -17.95
C ALA A 97 24.45 -7.79 -19.36
N LEU A 98 24.00 -7.05 -20.38
CA LEU A 98 24.03 -7.50 -21.78
C LEU A 98 25.46 -7.65 -22.31
N GLU A 99 26.36 -6.73 -21.97
CA GLU A 99 27.78 -6.81 -22.33
C GLU A 99 28.44 -8.06 -21.73
N LEU A 100 28.15 -8.35 -20.46
CA LEU A 100 28.62 -9.57 -19.80
C LEU A 100 28.06 -10.84 -20.43
N GLU A 101 26.79 -10.84 -20.85
CA GLU A 101 26.19 -11.97 -21.57
C GLU A 101 26.88 -12.21 -22.92
N MET A 102 27.10 -11.15 -23.71
CA MET A 102 27.80 -11.26 -24.99
C MET A 102 29.27 -11.70 -24.82
N ALA A 103 29.97 -11.21 -23.81
CA ALA A 103 31.34 -11.62 -23.52
C ALA A 103 31.44 -13.12 -23.16
N LYS A 104 30.45 -13.66 -22.43
CA LYS A 104 30.38 -15.09 -22.12
C LYS A 104 30.09 -15.95 -23.35
N ILE A 105 29.32 -15.44 -24.31
CA ILE A 105 29.01 -16.15 -25.56
C ILE A 105 30.25 -16.20 -26.47
N ASN A 106 31.05 -15.13 -26.53
CA ASN A 106 32.26 -15.05 -27.37
C ASN A 106 33.50 -15.79 -26.81
N GLN A 107 33.40 -16.42 -25.63
CA GLN A 107 34.47 -17.25 -25.03
C GLN A 107 34.20 -18.76 -25.14
N LYS A 108 33.17 -19.16 -25.88
CA LYS A 108 32.88 -20.55 -26.25
C LYS A 108 33.24 -20.78 -27.72
#